data_AF-A0A928XWJ5-F1
#
_entry.id   AF-A0A928XWJ5-F1
#
_cell.length_a   1.000
_cell.length_b   1.000
_cell.length_c   1.000
_cell.angle_alpha   90.00
_cell.angle_beta   90.00
_cell.angle_gamma   90.00
#
_symmetry.space_group_name_H-M   'P 1'
#
loop_
_entity.id
_entity.type
_entity.pdbx_description
1 polymer ?
#
loop_
_entity_poly.entity_id
_entity_poly.type
_entity_poly.pdbx_seq_one_letter_code
_entity_poly.pdbx_strand_id
1 'polypeptide(L)'
;MLSGFMLAVPTMPAVAVETLRLEFRLAGDLGDRRLSRLDALLSGLALQRTDGTWIESRDWHAYLGLRNGKNTAEGTGTPPGRFAGIRFRIGVDETVNKMDPNVFPPEHPLNPQVNGLHWGLMGGFIFMALEGRSGEDGFSYHLANVPQLTTVELPVEFEGGRPLTISIDLDVAKVLDGIMESSTHSREGDVTAARMTANLKRAFRVMQVNYDLYQSGAARAGSGAPLITQRFPQVMLPPMTEAGVELGRRLFHDTRLSINGTQSCASCHDVKLAFADARRFSLGAEGQAGKRNAMPLFNLAWGTSFFWDGRAATLREQVLMPIQDHAEMNETLPKVVAKLQDEGAAFQKAFGTPEITADRIAAALEQFLLTLISQDSKYDRAARKVAELTESEKRGLQLFVTEFDPKRGLRGADCFHCHGGTLFVSSQFANNGLDLAPDDIGRMAVTKNAGDRGKFKVPSLRNVALTAPYMHDGRFATLEEVVEHYSSGVRRSDTLDPNLAKHPETGIQLSAQEKADLVAFLNTLTDEAFTQTATKTAAR
;
A
#
# COMPACT_ATOMS: atom_id res chain seq x y z
N MET A 1 46.75 25.18 -0.20
CA MET A 1 46.01 25.11 -1.47
C MET A 1 45.04 23.95 -1.36
N LEU A 2 43.76 24.29 -1.28
CA LEU A 2 42.64 23.36 -1.15
C LEU A 2 42.38 22.65 -2.49
N SER A 3 42.25 21.33 -2.46
CA SER A 3 41.54 20.58 -3.50
C SER A 3 40.48 19.72 -2.80
N GLY A 4 39.24 20.22 -2.83
CA GLY A 4 38.08 19.54 -2.27
C GLY A 4 37.66 18.38 -3.14
N PHE A 5 37.66 17.18 -2.58
CA PHE A 5 36.86 16.08 -3.06
C PHE A 5 35.43 16.25 -2.52
N MET A 6 34.57 16.90 -3.32
CA MET A 6 33.12 16.73 -3.16
C MET A 6 32.80 15.28 -3.51
N LEU A 7 32.55 14.46 -2.50
CA LEU A 7 31.86 13.18 -2.69
C LEU A 7 30.47 13.49 -3.22
N ALA A 8 30.26 13.18 -4.50
CA ALA A 8 28.95 13.22 -5.12
C ALA A 8 28.02 12.29 -4.33
N VAL A 9 27.00 12.88 -3.72
CA VAL A 9 25.80 12.17 -3.28
C VAL A 9 25.30 11.39 -4.51
N PRO A 10 25.00 10.08 -4.40
CA PRO A 10 24.39 9.38 -5.52
C PRO A 10 23.04 10.05 -5.81
N THR A 11 23.01 10.87 -6.86
CA THR A 11 21.78 11.28 -7.50
C THR A 11 21.05 10.00 -7.86
N MET A 12 19.87 9.80 -7.26
CA MET A 12 18.97 8.74 -7.73
C MET A 12 18.88 8.86 -9.25
N PRO A 13 19.00 7.76 -10.01
CA PRO A 13 18.82 7.83 -11.45
C PRO A 13 17.48 8.51 -11.70
N ALA A 14 17.48 9.54 -12.54
CA ALA A 14 16.26 10.11 -13.06
C ALA A 14 15.63 9.05 -13.97
N VAL A 15 14.96 8.08 -13.35
CA VAL A 15 13.92 7.30 -14.03
C VAL A 15 12.98 8.36 -14.57
N ALA A 16 12.78 8.40 -15.88
CA ALA A 16 11.75 9.22 -16.48
C ALA A 16 10.45 8.85 -15.77
N VAL A 17 10.03 9.69 -14.83
CA VAL A 17 8.89 9.36 -13.97
C VAL A 17 7.69 9.32 -14.92
N GLU A 18 7.07 8.16 -15.05
CA GLU A 18 5.75 8.05 -15.66
C GLU A 18 4.84 9.03 -14.93
N THR A 19 4.42 10.07 -15.62
CA THR A 19 3.59 11.12 -15.03
C THR A 19 2.11 10.87 -15.31
N LEU A 20 1.80 10.06 -16.32
CA LEU A 20 0.44 9.71 -16.71
C LEU A 20 0.34 8.21 -17.00
N ARG A 21 -0.51 7.50 -16.27
CA ARG A 21 -0.88 6.11 -16.53
C ARG A 21 -2.33 6.07 -16.97
N LEU A 22 -2.62 5.44 -18.10
CA LEU A 22 -3.98 5.05 -18.49
C LEU A 22 -4.19 3.60 -18.05
N GLU A 23 -5.19 3.36 -17.20
CA GLU A 23 -5.51 2.03 -16.69
C GLU A 23 -6.85 1.58 -17.28
N PHE A 24 -6.85 0.53 -18.08
CA PHE A 24 -8.02 0.03 -18.79
C PHE A 24 -8.70 -1.11 -18.03
N ARG A 25 -10.03 -1.10 -17.98
CA ARG A 25 -10.84 -2.18 -17.39
C ARG A 25 -11.92 -2.62 -18.36
N LEU A 26 -12.20 -3.92 -18.38
CA LEU A 26 -13.32 -4.43 -19.16
C LEU A 26 -14.63 -4.12 -18.44
N ALA A 27 -15.60 -3.61 -19.19
CA ALA A 27 -16.94 -3.32 -18.73
C ALA A 27 -17.98 -3.84 -19.76
N GLY A 28 -19.25 -3.75 -19.37
CA GLY A 28 -20.39 -4.20 -20.18
C GLY A 28 -20.79 -5.64 -19.88
N ASP A 29 -22.10 -5.90 -19.97
CA ASP A 29 -22.65 -7.25 -19.86
C ASP A 29 -22.58 -7.93 -21.24
N LEU A 30 -21.81 -9.02 -21.30
CA LEU A 30 -21.61 -9.79 -22.53
C LEU A 30 -22.68 -10.85 -22.76
N GLY A 31 -23.63 -11.01 -21.84
CA GLY A 31 -24.69 -12.02 -21.94
C GLY A 31 -24.11 -13.44 -22.03
N ASP A 32 -24.39 -14.12 -23.14
CA ASP A 32 -23.91 -15.48 -23.42
C ASP A 32 -22.46 -15.51 -23.97
N ARG A 33 -21.88 -14.34 -24.30
CA ARG A 33 -20.54 -14.25 -24.89
C ARG A 33 -19.44 -14.33 -23.84
N ARG A 34 -18.35 -15.01 -24.19
CA ARG A 34 -17.12 -15.14 -23.38
C ARG A 34 -15.91 -14.77 -24.21
N LEU A 35 -15.09 -13.83 -23.73
CA LEU A 35 -13.85 -13.42 -24.40
C LEU A 35 -12.72 -14.39 -24.09
N SER A 36 -12.07 -14.90 -25.15
CA SER A 36 -10.80 -15.62 -25.05
C SER A 36 -9.61 -14.67 -25.21
N ARG A 37 -9.74 -13.61 -26.03
CA ARG A 37 -8.70 -12.62 -26.31
C ARG A 37 -9.28 -11.21 -26.43
N LEU A 38 -8.58 -10.24 -25.85
CA LEU A 38 -8.76 -8.83 -26.16
C LEU A 38 -7.41 -8.13 -26.08
N ASP A 39 -6.86 -7.85 -27.26
CA ASP A 39 -5.57 -7.20 -27.44
C ASP A 39 -5.73 -5.96 -28.31
N ALA A 40 -4.97 -4.90 -28.02
CA ALA A 40 -5.00 -3.67 -28.82
C ALA A 40 -3.66 -2.95 -28.83
N LEU A 41 -3.37 -2.29 -29.96
CA LEU A 41 -2.28 -1.32 -30.06
C LEU A 41 -2.83 0.07 -29.84
N LEU A 42 -2.14 0.87 -29.04
CA LEU A 42 -2.44 2.28 -28.84
C LEU A 42 -1.33 3.15 -29.43
N SER A 43 -1.70 4.30 -29.97
CA SER A 43 -0.74 5.31 -30.43
C SER A 43 -1.27 6.74 -30.25
N GLY A 44 -0.39 7.73 -30.40
CA GLY A 44 -0.77 9.14 -30.52
C GLY A 44 -1.49 9.71 -29.30
N LEU A 45 -0.96 9.45 -28.10
CA LEU A 45 -1.48 10.04 -26.87
C LEU A 45 -1.38 11.56 -26.95
N ALA A 46 -2.52 12.24 -26.80
CA ALA A 46 -2.59 13.69 -26.77
C ALA A 46 -3.42 14.19 -25.58
N LEU A 47 -3.06 15.36 -25.07
CA LEU A 47 -3.71 16.01 -23.92
C LEU A 47 -4.31 17.34 -24.37
N GLN A 48 -5.56 17.60 -24.02
CA GLN A 48 -6.24 18.85 -24.33
C GLN A 48 -6.04 19.86 -23.21
N ARG A 49 -5.46 21.02 -23.52
CA ARG A 49 -5.42 22.16 -22.59
C ARG A 49 -6.81 22.76 -22.41
N THR A 50 -6.99 23.53 -21.34
CA THR A 50 -8.25 24.25 -21.07
C THR A 50 -8.62 25.29 -22.13
N ASP A 51 -7.67 25.73 -22.96
CA ASP A 51 -7.91 26.61 -24.12
C ASP A 51 -8.37 25.86 -25.38
N GLY A 52 -8.54 24.53 -25.29
CA GLY A 52 -8.95 23.65 -26.39
C GLY A 52 -7.80 23.15 -27.27
N THR A 53 -6.57 23.64 -27.08
CA THR A 53 -5.40 23.18 -27.86
C THR A 53 -4.94 21.79 -27.43
N TRP A 54 -4.41 21.02 -28.37
CA TRP A 54 -3.91 19.66 -28.12
C TRP A 54 -2.39 19.60 -28.14
N ILE A 55 -1.83 18.85 -27.19
CA ILE A 55 -0.40 18.48 -27.16
C ILE A 55 -0.32 16.99 -27.45
N GLU A 56 0.25 16.59 -28.58
CA GLU A 56 0.34 15.18 -28.99
C GLU A 56 1.78 14.66 -28.85
N SER A 57 1.91 13.49 -28.23
CA SER A 57 3.15 12.70 -28.22
C SER A 57 3.13 11.75 -29.42
N ARG A 58 3.88 12.12 -30.46
CA ARG A 58 3.88 11.37 -31.74
C ARG A 58 4.58 10.01 -31.64
N ASP A 59 5.54 9.87 -30.73
CA ASP A 59 6.32 8.64 -30.57
C ASP A 59 5.71 7.66 -29.55
N TRP A 60 4.57 8.04 -28.94
CA TRP A 60 3.93 7.22 -27.92
C TRP A 60 3.19 6.03 -28.53
N HIS A 61 3.56 4.83 -28.09
CA HIS A 61 2.93 3.57 -28.45
C HIS A 61 2.72 2.73 -27.18
N ALA A 62 1.63 1.99 -27.12
CA ALA A 62 1.38 1.02 -26.05
C ALA A 62 0.69 -0.24 -26.58
N TYR A 63 0.83 -1.33 -25.85
CA TYR A 63 0.17 -2.59 -26.13
C TYR A 63 -0.69 -2.98 -24.93
N LEU A 64 -1.97 -3.23 -25.19
CA LEU A 64 -2.90 -3.77 -24.22
C LEU A 64 -3.11 -5.26 -24.51
N GLY A 65 -2.96 -6.08 -23.48
CA GLY A 65 -3.37 -7.48 -23.46
C GLY A 65 -4.25 -7.71 -22.24
N LEU A 66 -5.52 -7.28 -22.33
CA LEU A 66 -6.36 -7.04 -21.14
C LEU A 66 -6.65 -8.30 -20.33
N ARG A 67 -6.63 -9.50 -20.94
CA ARG A 67 -6.75 -10.76 -20.20
C ARG A 67 -5.46 -11.23 -19.52
N ASN A 68 -4.30 -10.83 -20.04
CA ASN A 68 -2.99 -11.21 -19.51
C ASN A 68 -2.48 -10.23 -18.45
N GLY A 69 -3.36 -9.36 -17.94
CA GLY A 69 -3.02 -8.33 -16.93
C GLY A 69 -2.24 -7.14 -17.47
N LYS A 70 -1.97 -7.08 -18.79
CA LYS A 70 -1.34 -5.92 -19.44
C LYS A 70 -2.42 -4.88 -19.77
N ASN A 71 -2.92 -4.22 -18.75
CA ASN A 71 -4.04 -3.28 -18.85
C ASN A 71 -3.67 -1.82 -18.63
N THR A 72 -2.38 -1.49 -18.61
CA THR A 72 -1.89 -0.12 -18.44
C THR A 72 -1.17 0.36 -19.69
N ALA A 73 -1.25 1.66 -19.93
CA ALA A 73 -0.48 2.36 -20.95
C ALA A 73 0.13 3.62 -20.33
N GLU A 74 1.45 3.76 -20.38
CA GLU A 74 2.20 4.75 -19.62
C GLU A 74 2.73 5.86 -20.52
N GLY A 75 2.52 7.11 -20.13
CA GLY A 75 3.02 8.31 -20.76
C GLY A 75 4.03 9.02 -19.85
N THR A 76 5.20 9.30 -20.39
CA THR A 76 6.27 10.04 -19.70
C THR A 76 6.20 11.54 -20.04
N GLY A 77 6.53 12.40 -19.08
CA GLY A 77 6.77 13.83 -19.35
C GLY A 77 5.51 14.69 -19.55
N THR A 78 4.42 14.36 -18.89
CA THR A 78 3.18 15.16 -18.85
C THR A 78 3.50 16.57 -18.33
N PRO A 79 3.29 17.63 -19.14
CA PRO A 79 3.64 18.98 -18.73
C PRO A 79 2.76 19.46 -17.57
N PRO A 80 3.27 20.35 -16.70
CA PRO A 80 2.46 20.97 -15.67
C PRO A 80 1.35 21.82 -16.29
N GLY A 81 0.16 21.79 -15.68
CA GLY A 81 -1.00 22.56 -16.12
C GLY A 81 -2.31 21.80 -15.99
N ARG A 82 -3.42 22.50 -16.26
CA ARG A 82 -4.76 21.90 -16.28
C ARG A 82 -5.10 21.39 -17.67
N PHE A 83 -5.70 20.21 -17.74
CA PHE A 83 -6.15 19.56 -18.96
C PHE A 83 -7.63 19.22 -18.86
N ALA A 84 -8.32 19.23 -20.00
CA ALA A 84 -9.77 19.02 -20.11
C ALA A 84 -10.14 17.71 -20.85
N GLY A 85 -9.15 17.01 -21.40
CA GLY A 85 -9.38 15.75 -22.11
C GLY A 85 -8.11 15.04 -22.48
N ILE A 86 -8.27 13.77 -22.84
CA ILE A 86 -7.23 12.94 -23.44
C ILE A 86 -7.71 12.40 -24.79
N ARG A 87 -6.76 12.12 -25.67
CA ARG A 87 -6.97 11.46 -26.94
C ARG A 87 -5.91 10.38 -27.12
N PHE A 88 -6.30 9.25 -27.70
CA PHE A 88 -5.37 8.25 -28.21
C PHE A 88 -6.02 7.55 -29.41
N ARG A 89 -5.24 6.79 -30.15
CA ARG A 89 -5.71 5.97 -31.27
C ARG A 89 -5.65 4.49 -30.90
N ILE A 90 -6.65 3.72 -31.33
CA ILE A 90 -6.56 2.27 -31.43
C ILE A 90 -6.02 1.93 -32.82
N GLY A 91 -4.80 1.39 -32.85
CA GLY A 91 -4.02 1.16 -34.05
C GLY A 91 -2.84 2.11 -34.21
N VAL A 92 -2.15 1.96 -35.34
CA VAL A 92 -0.98 2.76 -35.72
C VAL A 92 -1.23 3.46 -37.06
N ASP A 93 -0.51 4.56 -37.32
CA ASP A 93 -0.65 5.28 -38.58
C ASP A 93 -0.15 4.47 -39.78
N GLU A 94 -0.42 4.98 -41.00
CA GLU A 94 -0.06 4.29 -42.24
C GLU A 94 1.45 4.06 -42.38
N THR A 95 2.28 4.99 -41.89
CA THR A 95 3.73 4.88 -41.98
C THR A 95 4.20 3.72 -41.12
N VAL A 96 3.81 3.69 -39.84
CA VAL A 96 4.14 2.59 -38.90
C VAL A 96 3.52 1.28 -39.35
N ASN A 97 2.29 1.29 -39.87
CA ASN A 97 1.60 0.09 -40.33
C ASN A 97 2.30 -0.64 -41.48
N LYS A 98 3.14 0.07 -42.26
CA LYS A 98 3.90 -0.47 -43.39
C LYS A 98 5.37 -0.74 -43.07
N MET A 99 5.84 -0.41 -41.86
CA MET A 99 7.23 -0.69 -41.46
C MET A 99 7.44 -2.19 -41.23
N ASP A 100 8.67 -2.66 -41.43
CA ASP A 100 9.07 -3.98 -40.94
C ASP A 100 9.00 -3.98 -39.41
N PRO A 101 8.15 -4.80 -38.78
CA PRO A 101 7.97 -4.76 -37.34
C PRO A 101 9.20 -5.27 -36.57
N ASN A 102 10.17 -5.92 -37.22
CA ASN A 102 11.43 -6.37 -36.60
C ASN A 102 12.42 -5.23 -36.34
N VAL A 103 12.15 -4.00 -36.83
CA VAL A 103 12.95 -2.82 -36.50
C VAL A 103 12.76 -2.39 -35.04
N PHE A 104 11.66 -2.80 -34.42
CA PHE A 104 11.37 -2.46 -33.03
C PHE A 104 12.15 -3.37 -32.06
N PRO A 105 12.78 -2.81 -31.00
CA PRO A 105 13.45 -3.60 -29.98
C PRO A 105 12.55 -4.67 -29.34
N PRO A 106 13.09 -5.78 -28.79
CA PRO A 106 12.31 -6.89 -28.21
C PRO A 106 11.32 -6.50 -27.11
N GLU A 107 11.54 -5.39 -26.42
CA GLU A 107 10.70 -4.84 -25.35
C GLU A 107 9.68 -3.81 -25.83
N HIS A 108 9.79 -3.36 -27.09
CA HIS A 108 8.96 -2.30 -27.62
C HIS A 108 7.51 -2.76 -27.84
N PRO A 109 6.48 -1.93 -27.53
CA PRO A 109 5.08 -2.33 -27.66
C PRO A 109 4.64 -2.79 -29.06
N LEU A 110 5.30 -2.26 -30.10
CA LEU A 110 5.05 -2.65 -31.50
C LEU A 110 5.81 -3.90 -31.95
N ASN A 111 6.70 -4.47 -31.13
CA ASN A 111 7.38 -5.70 -31.50
C ASN A 111 6.40 -6.90 -31.50
N PRO A 112 6.31 -7.70 -32.57
CA PRO A 112 5.39 -8.83 -32.66
C PRO A 112 5.59 -9.91 -31.59
N GLN A 113 6.80 -10.04 -31.03
CA GLN A 113 7.07 -10.94 -29.90
C GLN A 113 6.39 -10.48 -28.60
N VAL A 114 6.09 -9.18 -28.49
CA VAL A 114 5.40 -8.58 -27.33
C VAL A 114 3.89 -8.61 -27.51
N ASN A 115 3.40 -8.23 -28.69
CA ASN A 115 1.98 -7.96 -28.92
C ASN A 115 1.21 -9.07 -29.64
N GLY A 116 1.85 -9.91 -30.46
CA GLY A 116 1.18 -10.93 -31.26
C GLY A 116 0.10 -10.38 -32.24
N LEU A 117 0.21 -9.12 -32.66
CA LEU A 117 -0.77 -8.37 -33.45
C LEU A 117 -0.22 -7.99 -34.84
N HIS A 118 0.34 -8.96 -35.56
CA HIS A 118 0.90 -8.73 -36.90
C HIS A 118 0.57 -9.88 -37.86
N TRP A 119 0.22 -9.58 -39.12
CA TRP A 119 -0.17 -10.58 -40.13
C TRP A 119 1.02 -11.34 -40.77
N GLY A 120 2.17 -11.45 -40.10
CA GLY A 120 3.39 -12.08 -40.63
C GLY A 120 4.32 -11.14 -41.42
N LEU A 121 5.36 -11.67 -42.09
CA LEU A 121 6.51 -10.90 -42.63
C LEU A 121 6.20 -9.86 -43.72
N MET A 122 5.03 -9.94 -44.39
CA MET A 122 4.63 -9.02 -45.47
C MET A 122 3.26 -8.35 -45.21
N GLY A 123 2.73 -8.50 -44.00
CA GLY A 123 1.41 -7.97 -43.61
C GLY A 123 1.51 -6.70 -42.75
N GLY A 124 0.38 -6.03 -42.52
CA GLY A 124 0.30 -4.91 -41.58
C GLY A 124 0.02 -5.34 -40.14
N PHE A 125 -0.11 -4.36 -39.25
CA PHE A 125 -0.54 -4.58 -37.86
C PHE A 125 -2.04 -4.85 -37.76
N ILE A 126 -2.38 -5.68 -36.77
CA ILE A 126 -3.74 -5.82 -36.25
C ILE A 126 -3.89 -4.76 -35.16
N PHE A 127 -4.79 -3.80 -35.34
CA PHE A 127 -4.99 -2.70 -34.40
C PHE A 127 -5.71 -3.17 -33.13
N MET A 128 -6.67 -4.08 -33.29
CA MET A 128 -7.36 -4.73 -32.19
C MET A 128 -7.79 -6.14 -32.57
N ALA A 129 -7.55 -7.11 -31.68
CA ALA A 129 -7.99 -8.49 -31.79
C ALA A 129 -8.99 -8.79 -30.67
N LEU A 130 -10.20 -9.22 -31.05
CA LEU A 130 -11.26 -9.60 -30.15
C LEU A 130 -11.76 -11.00 -30.52
N GLU A 131 -11.49 -11.98 -29.67
CA GLU A 131 -11.82 -13.37 -29.93
C GLU A 131 -12.59 -13.95 -28.74
N GLY A 132 -13.45 -14.93 -29.01
CA GLY A 132 -14.25 -15.54 -27.97
C GLY A 132 -15.25 -16.56 -28.49
N ARG A 133 -16.27 -16.80 -27.67
CA ARG A 133 -17.38 -17.71 -27.98
C ARG A 133 -18.71 -17.09 -27.60
N SER A 134 -19.76 -17.38 -28.36
CA SER A 134 -21.17 -17.12 -28.03
C SER A 134 -21.89 -18.47 -28.05
N GLY A 135 -22.25 -19.01 -26.88
CA GLY A 135 -22.71 -20.40 -26.79
C GLY A 135 -21.68 -21.40 -27.33
N GLU A 136 -22.05 -22.17 -28.36
CA GLU A 136 -21.18 -23.17 -29.01
C GLU A 136 -20.33 -22.59 -30.15
N ASP A 137 -20.66 -21.39 -30.64
CA ASP A 137 -19.99 -20.77 -31.78
C ASP A 137 -18.79 -19.93 -31.33
N GLY A 138 -17.70 -20.01 -32.08
CA GLY A 138 -16.53 -19.15 -31.90
C GLY A 138 -16.65 -17.86 -32.71
N PHE A 139 -16.07 -16.77 -32.21
CA PHE A 139 -15.88 -15.55 -32.99
C PHE A 139 -14.44 -15.04 -32.96
N SER A 140 -14.02 -14.39 -34.05
CA SER A 140 -12.69 -13.82 -34.22
C SER A 140 -12.74 -12.53 -35.04
N TYR A 141 -12.59 -11.39 -34.37
CA TYR A 141 -12.65 -10.07 -34.99
C TYR A 141 -11.28 -9.40 -34.93
N HIS A 142 -10.73 -9.13 -36.10
CA HIS A 142 -9.45 -8.45 -36.25
C HIS A 142 -9.64 -7.12 -36.99
N LEU A 143 -9.56 -6.02 -36.25
CA LEU A 143 -9.55 -4.68 -36.80
C LEU A 143 -8.14 -4.34 -37.26
N ALA A 144 -7.96 -4.07 -38.54
CA ALA A 144 -6.66 -3.83 -39.15
C ALA A 144 -6.78 -2.85 -40.32
N ASN A 145 -5.63 -2.30 -40.75
CA ASN A 145 -5.48 -1.32 -41.82
C ASN A 145 -6.00 0.08 -41.48
N VAL A 146 -5.47 1.08 -42.19
CA VAL A 146 -5.73 2.52 -41.97
C VAL A 146 -7.22 2.87 -41.87
N PRO A 147 -8.16 2.29 -42.67
CA PRO A 147 -9.59 2.61 -42.53
C PRO A 147 -10.18 2.29 -41.14
N GLN A 148 -9.57 1.38 -40.38
CA GLN A 148 -10.01 0.99 -39.04
C GLN A 148 -9.24 1.70 -37.91
N LEU A 149 -8.29 2.59 -38.25
CA LEU A 149 -7.59 3.42 -37.26
C LEU A 149 -8.61 4.28 -36.51
N THR A 150 -8.74 4.04 -35.21
CA THR A 150 -9.83 4.63 -34.42
C THR A 150 -9.29 5.67 -33.45
N THR A 151 -9.62 6.94 -33.66
CA THR A 151 -9.35 7.98 -32.66
C THR A 151 -10.42 7.93 -31.55
N VAL A 152 -9.96 7.86 -30.31
CA VAL A 152 -10.76 7.93 -29.09
C VAL A 152 -10.44 9.24 -28.39
N GLU A 153 -11.45 10.04 -28.10
CA GLU A 153 -11.34 11.27 -27.33
C GLU A 153 -12.22 11.15 -26.09
N LEU A 154 -11.64 11.41 -24.92
CA LEU A 154 -12.31 11.29 -23.64
C LEU A 154 -12.23 12.63 -22.89
N PRO A 155 -13.37 13.25 -22.56
CA PRO A 155 -13.37 14.41 -21.67
C PRO A 155 -12.97 13.96 -20.27
N VAL A 156 -11.97 14.64 -19.70
CA VAL A 156 -11.47 14.39 -18.35
C VAL A 156 -10.67 15.60 -17.86
N GLU A 157 -11.08 16.13 -16.72
CA GLU A 157 -10.34 17.21 -16.08
C GLU A 157 -9.25 16.66 -15.17
N PHE A 158 -8.02 17.10 -15.37
CA PHE A 158 -6.90 16.73 -14.50
C PHE A 158 -5.76 17.76 -14.49
N GLU A 159 -4.89 17.63 -13.50
CA GLU A 159 -3.69 18.46 -13.31
C GLU A 159 -2.43 17.65 -13.66
N GLY A 160 -1.76 18.04 -14.74
CA GLY A 160 -0.49 17.45 -15.17
C GLY A 160 0.71 17.99 -14.39
N GLY A 161 1.91 17.50 -14.71
CA GLY A 161 3.14 17.82 -13.98
C GLY A 161 3.33 17.04 -12.68
N ARG A 162 2.41 16.12 -12.36
CA ARG A 162 2.53 15.16 -11.27
C ARG A 162 2.06 13.77 -11.70
N PRO A 163 2.59 12.71 -11.06
CA PRO A 163 2.05 11.34 -11.13
C PRO A 163 0.52 11.27 -11.11
N LEU A 164 -0.10 10.69 -12.14
CA LEU A 164 -1.55 10.43 -12.14
C LEU A 164 -1.97 9.19 -12.95
N THR A 165 -3.00 8.48 -12.50
CA THR A 165 -3.68 7.39 -13.22
C THR A 165 -5.07 7.86 -13.66
N ILE A 166 -5.41 7.69 -14.94
CA ILE A 166 -6.77 7.82 -15.45
C ILE A 166 -7.30 6.41 -15.66
N SER A 167 -8.26 5.99 -14.83
CA SER A 167 -8.93 4.69 -15.02
C SER A 167 -10.02 4.84 -16.09
N ILE A 168 -10.00 3.96 -17.09
CA ILE A 168 -10.85 3.99 -18.28
C ILE A 168 -11.53 2.63 -18.43
N ASP A 169 -12.86 2.63 -18.49
CA ASP A 169 -13.62 1.45 -18.85
C ASP A 169 -13.69 1.30 -20.38
N LEU A 170 -13.47 0.09 -20.87
CA LEU A 170 -13.76 -0.37 -22.23
C LEU A 170 -15.00 -1.28 -22.18
N ASP A 171 -16.12 -0.75 -22.64
CA ASP A 171 -17.41 -1.44 -22.72
C ASP A 171 -17.45 -2.35 -23.95
N VAL A 172 -17.11 -3.63 -23.76
CA VAL A 172 -17.00 -4.58 -24.87
C VAL A 172 -18.37 -4.93 -25.45
N ALA A 173 -19.43 -4.87 -24.64
CA ALA A 173 -20.79 -5.06 -25.12
C ALA A 173 -21.15 -3.99 -26.17
N LYS A 174 -20.75 -2.73 -25.95
CA LYS A 174 -20.91 -1.68 -26.97
C LYS A 174 -20.08 -1.91 -28.22
N VAL A 175 -18.85 -2.40 -28.11
CA VAL A 175 -18.02 -2.73 -29.29
C VAL A 175 -18.73 -3.75 -30.19
N LEU A 176 -19.35 -4.73 -29.55
CA LEU A 176 -20.03 -5.86 -30.19
C LEU A 176 -21.50 -5.60 -30.57
N ASP A 177 -22.03 -4.42 -30.27
CA ASP A 177 -23.43 -4.07 -30.51
C ASP A 177 -23.79 -4.13 -32.00
N GLY A 178 -24.84 -4.90 -32.33
CA GLY A 178 -25.31 -5.08 -33.70
C GLY A 178 -24.34 -5.80 -34.64
N ILE A 179 -23.37 -6.57 -34.11
CA ILE A 179 -22.47 -7.45 -34.86
C ILE A 179 -23.07 -8.86 -34.94
N MET A 180 -23.32 -9.31 -36.16
CA MET A 180 -24.00 -10.58 -36.46
C MET A 180 -23.03 -11.64 -37.00
N GLU A 181 -21.98 -11.22 -37.68
CA GLU A 181 -20.97 -12.12 -38.25
C GLU A 181 -20.08 -12.71 -37.15
N SER A 182 -19.56 -13.92 -37.36
CA SER A 182 -18.65 -14.56 -36.42
C SER A 182 -17.18 -14.18 -36.63
N SER A 183 -16.83 -13.51 -37.73
CA SER A 183 -15.44 -13.07 -37.93
C SER A 183 -15.29 -11.86 -38.85
N THR A 184 -14.22 -11.10 -38.65
CA THR A 184 -13.74 -10.08 -39.60
C THR A 184 -12.21 -10.05 -39.61
N HIS A 185 -11.63 -9.77 -40.78
CA HIS A 185 -10.21 -9.47 -40.95
C HIS A 185 -9.98 -8.09 -41.61
N SER A 186 -10.98 -7.20 -41.56
CA SER A 186 -10.90 -5.83 -42.09
C SER A 186 -10.49 -5.73 -43.56
N ARG A 187 -11.12 -6.54 -44.41
CA ARG A 187 -10.93 -6.44 -45.87
C ARG A 187 -11.57 -5.16 -46.39
N GLU A 188 -11.17 -4.73 -47.58
CA GLU A 188 -11.83 -3.59 -48.24
C GLU A 188 -13.34 -3.86 -48.39
N GLY A 189 -14.18 -2.90 -47.99
CA GLY A 189 -15.64 -3.05 -48.00
C GLY A 189 -16.23 -3.86 -46.83
N ASP A 190 -15.43 -4.24 -45.83
CA ASP A 190 -15.91 -5.02 -44.67
C ASP A 190 -16.83 -4.21 -43.74
N VAL A 191 -18.12 -4.49 -43.84
CA VAL A 191 -19.18 -3.80 -43.08
C VAL A 191 -19.13 -4.10 -41.58
N THR A 192 -18.66 -5.28 -41.18
CA THR A 192 -18.52 -5.69 -39.79
C THR A 192 -17.40 -4.91 -39.13
N ALA A 193 -16.23 -4.85 -39.78
CA ALA A 193 -15.10 -4.04 -39.31
C ALA A 193 -15.48 -2.56 -39.19
N ALA A 194 -16.14 -2.00 -40.21
CA ALA A 194 -16.59 -0.61 -40.19
C ALA A 194 -17.57 -0.33 -39.04
N ARG A 195 -18.51 -1.24 -38.75
CA ARG A 195 -19.44 -1.12 -37.63
C ARG A 195 -18.76 -1.22 -36.28
N MET A 196 -17.86 -2.19 -36.10
CA MET A 196 -17.08 -2.34 -34.88
C MET A 196 -16.22 -1.10 -34.60
N THR A 197 -15.56 -0.55 -35.63
CA THR A 197 -14.79 0.70 -35.55
C THR A 197 -15.68 1.89 -35.13
N ALA A 198 -16.89 2.00 -35.68
CA ALA A 198 -17.85 3.03 -35.27
C ALA A 198 -18.29 2.86 -33.81
N ASN A 199 -18.53 1.62 -33.37
CA ASN A 199 -18.87 1.30 -31.99
C ASN A 199 -17.72 1.59 -31.01
N LEU A 200 -16.49 1.31 -31.43
CA LEU A 200 -15.30 1.45 -30.60
C LEU A 200 -15.08 2.90 -30.14
N LYS A 201 -15.40 3.88 -30.99
CA LYS A 201 -15.31 5.32 -30.66
C LYS A 201 -16.14 5.73 -29.44
N ARG A 202 -17.21 4.99 -29.13
CA ARG A 202 -18.16 5.26 -28.04
C ARG A 202 -18.10 4.22 -26.92
N ALA A 203 -17.12 3.31 -26.96
CA ALA A 203 -16.98 2.22 -26.00
C ALA A 203 -16.13 2.57 -24.78
N PHE A 204 -15.47 3.73 -24.78
CA PHE A 204 -14.58 4.13 -23.69
C PHE A 204 -15.23 5.14 -22.76
N ARG A 205 -14.99 5.01 -21.46
CA ARG A 205 -15.46 5.96 -20.45
C ARG A 205 -14.42 6.18 -19.37
N VAL A 206 -14.13 7.44 -19.05
CA VAL A 206 -13.30 7.78 -17.88
C VAL A 206 -14.10 7.54 -16.60
N MET A 207 -13.49 6.80 -15.69
CA MET A 207 -14.11 6.44 -14.41
C MET A 207 -13.62 7.35 -13.29
N GLN A 208 -12.31 7.56 -13.22
CA GLN A 208 -11.68 8.37 -12.17
C GLN A 208 -10.28 8.82 -12.57
N VAL A 209 -9.83 9.90 -11.95
CA VAL A 209 -8.45 10.39 -12.00
C VAL A 209 -7.87 10.26 -10.59
N ASN A 210 -6.78 9.51 -10.47
CA ASN A 210 -6.07 9.28 -9.22
C ASN A 210 -4.67 9.88 -9.29
N TYR A 211 -4.32 10.78 -8.38
CA TYR A 211 -2.97 11.39 -8.33
C TYR A 211 -1.97 10.58 -7.50
N ASP A 212 -2.34 9.34 -7.18
CA ASP A 212 -1.54 8.43 -6.39
C ASP A 212 -1.14 7.21 -7.21
N LEU A 213 -0.12 7.38 -8.06
CA LEU A 213 0.42 6.30 -8.90
C LEU A 213 0.86 5.06 -8.11
N TYR A 214 1.05 5.18 -6.79
CA TYR A 214 1.52 4.09 -5.94
C TYR A 214 0.41 3.35 -5.20
N GLN A 215 -0.85 3.83 -5.29
CA GLN A 215 -2.04 3.11 -4.82
C GLN A 215 -2.74 2.32 -5.94
N SER A 216 -2.59 2.70 -7.22
CA SER A 216 -3.30 2.05 -8.34
C SER A 216 -2.74 0.69 -8.79
N GLY A 217 -1.81 0.09 -8.04
CA GLY A 217 -1.20 -1.22 -8.34
C GLY A 217 -1.31 -2.27 -7.25
N ALA A 218 -2.07 -2.03 -6.17
CA ALA A 218 -2.29 -3.05 -5.15
C ALA A 218 -3.39 -4.00 -5.61
N ALA A 219 -3.03 -5.13 -6.24
CA ALA A 219 -3.98 -6.20 -6.47
C ALA A 219 -4.56 -6.63 -5.11
N ARG A 220 -5.88 -6.50 -4.91
CA ARG A 220 -6.54 -7.06 -3.74
C ARG A 220 -6.34 -8.58 -3.76
N ALA A 221 -5.59 -9.11 -2.79
CA ALA A 221 -5.46 -10.55 -2.55
C ALA A 221 -6.77 -11.13 -1.99
N GLY A 222 -7.81 -11.22 -2.80
CA GLY A 222 -9.14 -11.70 -2.41
C GLY A 222 -10.13 -10.59 -2.01
N SER A 223 -11.42 -10.96 -1.93
CA SER A 223 -12.50 -10.06 -1.50
C SER A 223 -12.37 -9.76 -0.01
N GLY A 224 -11.68 -8.69 0.36
CA GLY A 224 -11.51 -8.27 1.76
C GLY A 224 -10.08 -7.90 2.14
N ALA A 225 -9.09 -8.22 1.30
CA ALA A 225 -7.72 -7.79 1.54
C ALA A 225 -7.56 -6.26 1.42
N PRO A 226 -6.72 -5.64 2.28
CA PRO A 226 -6.41 -4.22 2.17
C PRO A 226 -5.62 -3.93 0.90
N LEU A 227 -5.73 -2.68 0.42
CA LEU A 227 -4.81 -2.17 -0.59
C LEU A 227 -3.49 -1.83 0.11
N ILE A 228 -2.38 -2.40 -0.37
CA ILE A 228 -1.03 -2.12 0.12
C ILE A 228 -0.25 -1.46 -1.01
N THR A 229 0.22 -0.24 -0.79
CA THR A 229 0.97 0.51 -1.80
C THR A 229 2.25 -0.23 -2.21
N GLN A 230 2.70 -0.01 -3.45
CA GLN A 230 3.95 -0.63 -3.93
C GLN A 230 5.21 -0.16 -3.19
N ARG A 231 5.13 0.92 -2.39
CA ARG A 231 6.24 1.37 -1.53
C ARG A 231 6.46 0.47 -0.32
N PHE A 232 5.45 -0.27 0.10
CA PHE A 232 5.57 -1.20 1.22
C PHE A 232 6.05 -2.55 0.68
N PRO A 233 6.88 -3.29 1.46
CA PRO A 233 7.27 -4.63 1.07
C PRO A 233 6.02 -5.47 0.82
N GLN A 234 5.97 -6.16 -0.31
CA GLN A 234 4.85 -7.06 -0.60
C GLN A 234 4.82 -8.18 0.45
N VAL A 235 3.63 -8.47 0.96
CA VAL A 235 3.42 -9.44 2.03
C VAL A 235 2.32 -10.41 1.62
N MET A 236 2.54 -11.68 1.90
CA MET A 236 1.53 -12.71 1.70
C MET A 236 0.56 -12.67 2.88
N LEU A 237 -0.68 -12.25 2.60
CA LEU A 237 -1.74 -12.27 3.58
C LEU A 237 -2.38 -13.67 3.64
N PRO A 238 -2.88 -14.11 4.82
CA PRO A 238 -3.73 -15.29 4.90
C PRO A 238 -5.00 -15.07 4.04
N PRO A 239 -5.75 -16.14 3.71
CA PRO A 239 -7.05 -15.98 3.03
C PRO A 239 -7.97 -15.03 3.82
N MET A 240 -8.43 -13.97 3.15
CA MET A 240 -9.32 -12.96 3.74
C MET A 240 -10.66 -12.95 3.01
N THR A 241 -11.74 -12.72 3.76
CA THR A 241 -13.08 -12.48 3.22
C THR A 241 -13.66 -11.20 3.80
N GLU A 242 -14.50 -10.48 3.06
CA GLU A 242 -15.20 -9.29 3.57
C GLU A 242 -16.03 -9.64 4.83
N ALA A 243 -16.64 -10.84 4.84
CA ALA A 243 -17.38 -11.34 5.98
C ALA A 243 -16.49 -11.66 7.20
N GLY A 244 -15.29 -12.19 6.98
CA GLY A 244 -14.32 -12.47 8.03
C GLY A 244 -13.75 -11.18 8.65
N VAL A 245 -13.43 -10.18 7.81
CA VAL A 245 -13.03 -8.84 8.26
C VAL A 245 -14.13 -8.20 9.10
N GLU A 246 -15.38 -8.24 8.64
CA GLU A 246 -16.51 -7.66 9.37
C GLU A 246 -16.78 -8.39 10.70
N LEU A 247 -16.70 -9.73 10.71
CA LEU A 247 -16.80 -10.50 11.95
C LEU A 247 -15.68 -10.12 12.92
N GLY A 248 -14.43 -10.02 12.45
CA GLY A 248 -13.30 -9.60 13.25
C GLY A 248 -13.47 -8.21 13.85
N ARG A 249 -13.98 -7.26 13.05
CA ARG A 249 -14.26 -5.89 13.49
C ARG A 249 -15.30 -5.88 14.62
N ARG A 250 -16.38 -6.63 14.48
CA ARG A 250 -17.41 -6.74 15.53
C ARG A 250 -16.82 -7.35 16.81
N LEU A 251 -16.09 -8.46 16.70
CA LEU A 251 -15.43 -9.11 17.83
C LEU A 251 -14.42 -8.18 18.53
N PHE A 252 -13.68 -7.36 17.78
CA PHE A 252 -12.74 -6.39 18.35
C PHE A 252 -13.42 -5.38 19.29
N HIS A 253 -14.70 -5.08 19.07
CA HIS A 253 -15.50 -4.17 19.88
C HIS A 253 -16.44 -4.89 20.86
N ASP A 254 -16.52 -6.22 20.81
CA ASP A 254 -17.46 -7.01 21.59
C ASP A 254 -16.96 -7.20 23.02
N THR A 255 -17.70 -6.68 23.99
CA THR A 255 -17.32 -6.76 25.40
C THR A 255 -17.55 -8.14 26.01
N ARG A 256 -18.35 -9.02 25.36
CA ARG A 256 -18.58 -10.41 25.80
C ARG A 256 -17.28 -11.22 25.89
N LEU A 257 -16.22 -10.79 25.21
CA LEU A 257 -14.89 -11.39 25.27
C LEU A 257 -14.24 -11.28 26.67
N SER A 258 -14.71 -10.39 27.55
CA SER A 258 -14.21 -10.22 28.92
C SER A 258 -15.07 -10.91 29.97
N ILE A 259 -14.48 -11.20 31.14
CA ILE A 259 -15.12 -11.95 32.24
C ILE A 259 -16.48 -11.38 32.65
N ASN A 260 -16.56 -10.06 32.77
CA ASN A 260 -17.72 -9.32 33.27
C ASN A 260 -18.49 -8.56 32.18
N GLY A 261 -18.10 -8.71 30.91
CA GLY A 261 -18.79 -8.06 29.79
C GLY A 261 -18.54 -6.56 29.68
N THR A 262 -17.50 -6.00 30.30
CA THR A 262 -17.23 -4.55 30.33
C THR A 262 -16.06 -4.09 29.46
N GLN A 263 -15.24 -5.02 28.95
CA GLN A 263 -14.03 -4.71 28.18
C GLN A 263 -14.01 -5.47 26.85
N SER A 264 -13.57 -4.76 25.80
CA SER A 264 -13.22 -5.32 24.49
C SER A 264 -11.80 -4.89 24.10
N CYS A 265 -11.29 -5.35 22.97
CA CYS A 265 -9.98 -4.90 22.47
C CYS A 265 -9.95 -3.38 22.29
N ALA A 266 -11.05 -2.80 21.79
CA ALA A 266 -11.21 -1.36 21.59
C ALA A 266 -11.17 -0.53 22.89
N SER A 267 -11.35 -1.14 24.07
CA SER A 267 -11.25 -0.44 25.36
C SER A 267 -9.82 0.01 25.71
N CYS A 268 -8.81 -0.64 25.12
CA CYS A 268 -7.39 -0.30 25.29
C CYS A 268 -6.74 0.17 23.99
N HIS A 269 -7.34 -0.14 22.84
CA HIS A 269 -6.83 0.21 21.52
C HIS A 269 -7.76 1.23 20.84
N ASP A 270 -7.63 2.51 21.21
CA ASP A 270 -8.46 3.59 20.70
C ASP A 270 -8.03 3.98 19.28
N VAL A 271 -8.97 3.86 18.33
CA VAL A 271 -8.78 4.21 16.93
C VAL A 271 -8.27 5.64 16.70
N LYS A 272 -8.65 6.60 17.57
CA LYS A 272 -8.19 8.00 17.47
C LYS A 272 -6.71 8.15 17.81
N LEU A 273 -6.17 7.21 18.58
CA LEU A 273 -4.77 7.16 19.03
C LEU A 273 -3.97 6.15 18.21
N ALA A 274 -4.37 5.90 16.95
CA ALA A 274 -3.81 4.85 16.11
C ALA A 274 -3.81 3.46 16.79
N PHE A 275 -4.91 3.17 17.49
CA PHE A 275 -5.12 1.94 18.28
C PHE A 275 -4.13 1.79 19.45
N ALA A 276 -3.62 2.88 20.03
CA ALA A 276 -2.91 2.88 21.30
C ALA A 276 -3.86 3.17 22.50
N ASP A 277 -3.28 3.16 23.69
CA ASP A 277 -3.91 3.61 24.94
C ASP A 277 -3.24 4.90 25.43
N ALA A 278 -4.02 5.91 25.80
CA ALA A 278 -3.50 7.14 26.41
C ALA A 278 -3.00 6.92 27.85
N ARG A 279 -3.33 5.79 28.47
CA ARG A 279 -2.86 5.43 29.81
C ARG A 279 -1.44 4.87 29.74
N ARG A 280 -0.64 5.17 30.78
CA ARG A 280 0.66 4.53 30.99
C ARG A 280 0.55 3.00 31.00
N PHE A 281 -0.41 2.49 31.77
CA PHE A 281 -0.78 1.07 31.79
C PHE A 281 -2.29 0.95 31.58
N SER A 282 -2.70 0.07 30.67
CA SER A 282 -4.11 -0.24 30.46
C SER A 282 -4.72 -0.88 31.72
N LEU A 283 -6.00 -0.63 31.93
CA LEU A 283 -6.76 -1.27 33.01
C LEU A 283 -7.53 -2.45 32.45
N GLY A 284 -7.45 -3.61 33.09
CA GLY A 284 -8.23 -4.79 32.78
C GLY A 284 -9.71 -4.63 33.11
N ALA A 285 -10.48 -5.66 32.76
CA ALA A 285 -11.92 -5.73 32.94
C ALA A 285 -12.36 -5.54 34.41
N GLU A 286 -11.53 -5.96 35.36
CA GLU A 286 -11.76 -5.81 36.80
C GLU A 286 -10.96 -4.66 37.42
N GLY A 287 -10.37 -3.80 36.59
CA GLY A 287 -9.66 -2.58 37.01
C GLY A 287 -8.20 -2.77 37.43
N GLN A 288 -7.62 -3.97 37.32
CA GLN A 288 -6.19 -4.15 37.57
C GLN A 288 -5.36 -3.44 36.48
N ALA A 289 -4.26 -2.80 36.85
CA ALA A 289 -3.34 -2.24 35.88
C ALA A 289 -2.43 -3.33 35.30
N GLY A 290 -2.20 -3.26 33.99
CA GLY A 290 -1.17 -4.06 33.32
C GLY A 290 0.26 -3.63 33.70
N LYS A 291 1.24 -4.29 33.11
CA LYS A 291 2.68 -4.05 33.39
C LYS A 291 3.40 -3.23 32.31
N ARG A 292 2.77 -3.07 31.14
CA ARG A 292 3.35 -2.40 29.98
C ARG A 292 2.32 -1.51 29.30
N ASN A 293 2.80 -0.46 28.63
CA ASN A 293 1.96 0.36 27.77
C ASN A 293 1.45 -0.48 26.58
N ALA A 294 0.19 -0.28 26.19
CA ALA A 294 -0.42 -1.01 25.09
C ALA A 294 0.20 -0.57 23.76
N MET A 295 0.75 -1.53 23.00
CA MET A 295 1.31 -1.22 21.69
C MET A 295 0.20 -0.80 20.72
N PRO A 296 0.44 0.21 19.86
CA PRO A 296 -0.52 0.56 18.83
C PRO A 296 -0.73 -0.57 17.81
N LEU A 297 -1.91 -0.60 17.18
CA LEU A 297 -2.28 -1.62 16.19
C LEU A 297 -2.40 -1.00 14.79
N PHE A 298 -1.30 -1.07 14.04
CA PHE A 298 -1.27 -0.76 12.61
C PHE A 298 -0.11 -1.53 11.96
N ASN A 299 -0.20 -1.76 10.64
CA ASN A 299 0.83 -2.41 9.84
C ASN A 299 1.30 -3.76 10.42
N LEU A 300 0.36 -4.52 11.00
CA LEU A 300 0.68 -5.78 11.69
C LEU A 300 1.05 -6.92 10.73
N ALA A 301 0.73 -6.78 9.44
CA ALA A 301 1.05 -7.76 8.40
C ALA A 301 2.55 -8.09 8.28
N TRP A 302 3.42 -7.13 8.63
CA TRP A 302 4.88 -7.30 8.56
C TRP A 302 5.51 -7.74 9.90
N GLY A 303 4.69 -8.00 10.93
CA GLY A 303 5.16 -8.46 12.23
C GLY A 303 5.64 -9.91 12.19
N THR A 304 6.87 -10.16 12.67
CA THR A 304 7.42 -11.52 12.83
C THR A 304 7.26 -12.07 14.25
N SER A 305 6.81 -11.22 15.19
CA SER A 305 6.53 -11.54 16.59
C SER A 305 5.70 -10.40 17.20
N PHE A 306 4.96 -10.70 18.27
CA PHE A 306 4.03 -9.77 18.90
C PHE A 306 4.25 -9.65 20.40
N PHE A 307 3.73 -8.56 20.98
CA PHE A 307 4.10 -7.99 22.27
C PHE A 307 5.51 -7.39 22.34
N TRP A 308 5.74 -6.56 23.35
CA TRP A 308 7.04 -5.94 23.63
C TRP A 308 8.18 -6.93 23.84
N ASP A 309 7.92 -8.13 24.35
CA ASP A 309 8.92 -9.18 24.58
C ASP A 309 8.97 -10.23 23.47
N GLY A 310 8.03 -10.18 22.51
CA GLY A 310 7.95 -11.12 21.40
C GLY A 310 7.44 -12.50 21.80
N ARG A 311 6.66 -12.62 22.89
CA ARG A 311 6.18 -13.92 23.40
C ARG A 311 5.17 -14.63 22.51
N ALA A 312 4.51 -13.92 21.59
CA ALA A 312 3.61 -14.51 20.61
C ALA A 312 4.28 -14.51 19.23
N ALA A 313 4.29 -15.66 18.55
CA ALA A 313 4.91 -15.81 17.24
C ALA A 313 3.97 -15.35 16.11
N THR A 314 2.66 -15.44 16.34
CA THR A 314 1.64 -15.10 15.34
C THR A 314 0.60 -14.13 15.89
N LEU A 315 -0.09 -13.42 15.00
CA LEU A 315 -1.17 -12.52 15.39
C LEU A 315 -2.35 -13.29 16.00
N ARG A 316 -2.63 -14.51 15.51
CA ARG A 316 -3.64 -15.40 16.08
C ARG A 316 -3.34 -15.80 17.52
N GLU A 317 -2.08 -16.11 17.84
CA GLU A 317 -1.67 -16.35 19.22
C GLU A 317 -1.84 -15.08 20.06
N GLN A 318 -1.39 -13.93 19.54
CA GLN A 318 -1.46 -12.66 20.24
C GLN A 318 -2.88 -12.31 20.64
N VAL A 319 -3.87 -12.39 19.75
CA VAL A 319 -5.25 -11.94 20.03
C VAL A 319 -5.97 -12.79 21.08
N LEU A 320 -5.52 -14.03 21.33
CA LEU A 320 -6.09 -14.92 22.34
C LEU A 320 -5.46 -14.73 23.73
N MET A 321 -4.27 -14.14 23.83
CA MET A 321 -3.59 -13.96 25.12
C MET A 321 -4.27 -12.88 26.00
N PRO A 322 -4.63 -11.68 25.51
CA PRO A 322 -5.37 -10.65 26.26
C PRO A 322 -6.71 -11.14 26.82
N ILE A 323 -7.38 -12.03 26.07
CA ILE A 323 -8.65 -12.63 26.51
C ILE A 323 -8.44 -13.38 27.84
N GLN A 324 -7.31 -14.09 27.97
CA GLN A 324 -7.01 -14.97 29.09
C GLN A 324 -6.20 -14.33 30.21
N ASP A 325 -5.54 -13.19 29.95
CA ASP A 325 -4.70 -12.53 30.94
C ASP A 325 -5.55 -11.94 32.08
N HIS A 326 -5.18 -12.27 33.32
CA HIS A 326 -5.89 -11.84 34.53
C HIS A 326 -5.86 -10.32 34.77
N ALA A 327 -4.88 -9.60 34.21
CA ALA A 327 -4.79 -8.15 34.29
C ALA A 327 -5.42 -7.45 33.07
N GLU A 328 -5.94 -8.22 32.11
CA GLU A 328 -6.64 -7.72 30.92
C GLU A 328 -8.10 -8.19 30.97
N MET A 329 -8.54 -9.10 30.10
CA MET A 329 -9.95 -9.47 29.97
C MET A 329 -10.39 -10.60 30.90
N ASN A 330 -9.44 -11.33 31.50
CA ASN A 330 -9.62 -12.36 32.52
C ASN A 330 -10.67 -13.45 32.19
N GLU A 331 -10.78 -13.88 30.94
CA GLU A 331 -11.76 -14.88 30.51
C GLU A 331 -11.13 -16.12 29.86
N THR A 332 -11.77 -17.26 30.04
CA THR A 332 -11.35 -18.52 29.41
C THR A 332 -11.95 -18.63 28.01
N LEU A 333 -11.16 -19.13 27.05
CA LEU A 333 -11.62 -19.32 25.67
C LEU A 333 -12.90 -20.18 25.55
N PRO A 334 -13.09 -21.29 26.32
CA PRO A 334 -14.34 -22.05 26.27
C PRO A 334 -15.57 -21.22 26.70
N LYS A 335 -15.42 -20.33 27.69
CA LYS A 335 -16.51 -19.43 28.10
C LYS A 335 -16.77 -18.36 27.05
N VAL A 336 -15.74 -17.80 26.39
CA VAL A 336 -15.94 -16.91 25.25
C VAL A 336 -16.72 -17.59 24.13
N VAL A 337 -16.33 -18.82 23.76
CA VAL A 337 -17.06 -19.62 22.75
C VAL A 337 -18.52 -19.82 23.17
N ALA A 338 -18.79 -20.11 24.45
CA ALA A 338 -20.15 -20.24 24.96
C ALA A 338 -20.94 -18.92 24.90
N LYS A 339 -20.31 -17.77 25.19
CA LYS A 339 -20.95 -16.43 25.14
C LYS A 339 -21.30 -15.97 23.72
N LEU A 340 -20.65 -16.53 22.71
CA LEU A 340 -20.83 -16.16 21.30
C LEU A 340 -21.72 -17.14 20.53
N GLN A 341 -22.38 -18.12 21.18
CA GLN A 341 -23.15 -19.17 20.50
C GLN A 341 -24.24 -18.65 19.54
N ASP A 342 -24.72 -17.43 19.74
CA ASP A 342 -25.69 -16.73 18.89
C ASP A 342 -25.09 -16.16 17.58
N GLU A 343 -23.77 -16.15 17.42
CA GLU A 343 -23.07 -15.61 16.24
C GLU A 343 -22.92 -16.61 15.08
N GLY A 344 -23.52 -17.81 15.17
CA GLY A 344 -23.30 -18.89 14.19
C GLY A 344 -23.55 -18.48 12.73
N ALA A 345 -24.53 -17.60 12.46
CA ALA A 345 -24.79 -17.08 11.12
C ALA A 345 -23.62 -16.24 10.57
N ALA A 346 -22.95 -15.47 11.42
CA ALA A 346 -21.80 -14.68 11.01
C ALA A 346 -20.56 -15.54 10.76
N PHE A 347 -20.33 -16.57 11.58
CA PHE A 347 -19.28 -17.56 11.33
C PHE A 347 -19.54 -18.35 10.04
N GLN A 348 -20.80 -18.71 9.75
CA GLN A 348 -21.18 -19.34 8.49
C GLN A 348 -20.80 -18.47 7.29
N LYS A 349 -21.05 -17.15 7.38
CA LYS A 349 -20.71 -16.21 6.31
C LYS A 349 -19.19 -16.02 6.16
N ALA A 350 -18.46 -15.99 7.27
CA ALA A 350 -17.00 -15.75 7.28
C ALA A 350 -16.18 -16.98 6.87
N PHE A 351 -16.60 -18.17 7.29
CA PHE A 351 -15.79 -19.40 7.24
C PHE A 351 -16.51 -20.59 6.58
N GLY A 352 -17.76 -20.43 6.14
CA GLY A 352 -18.53 -21.51 5.53
C GLY A 352 -19.08 -22.54 6.52
N THR A 353 -19.00 -22.28 7.82
CA THR A 353 -19.50 -23.16 8.90
C THR A 353 -20.03 -22.31 10.06
N PRO A 354 -21.12 -22.70 10.75
CA PRO A 354 -21.61 -21.95 11.89
C PRO A 354 -20.84 -22.26 13.18
N GLU A 355 -19.89 -23.20 13.12
CA GLU A 355 -19.13 -23.67 14.28
C GLU A 355 -18.17 -22.58 14.78
N ILE A 356 -18.30 -22.24 16.07
CA ILE A 356 -17.49 -21.22 16.74
C ILE A 356 -16.39 -21.91 17.55
N THR A 357 -15.15 -21.53 17.27
CA THR A 357 -13.96 -22.02 17.99
C THR A 357 -13.02 -20.86 18.29
N ALA A 358 -12.13 -21.05 19.28
CA ALA A 358 -11.09 -20.06 19.58
C ALA A 358 -10.25 -19.71 18.35
N ASP A 359 -9.90 -20.71 17.52
CA ASP A 359 -9.13 -20.52 16.30
C ASP A 359 -9.86 -19.65 15.27
N ARG A 360 -11.19 -19.82 15.11
CA ARG A 360 -11.98 -18.99 14.18
C ARG A 360 -12.21 -17.58 14.73
N ILE A 361 -12.34 -17.42 16.05
CA ILE A 361 -12.34 -16.11 16.71
C ILE A 361 -11.01 -15.39 16.41
N ALA A 362 -9.88 -16.09 16.63
CA ALA A 362 -8.56 -15.55 16.35
C ALA A 362 -8.37 -15.20 14.85
N ALA A 363 -8.82 -16.07 13.95
CA ALA A 363 -8.74 -15.84 12.50
C ALA A 363 -9.62 -14.67 12.03
N ALA A 364 -10.78 -14.44 12.66
CA ALA A 364 -11.62 -13.27 12.37
C ALA A 364 -10.92 -11.98 12.84
N LEU A 365 -10.44 -11.95 14.09
CA LEU A 365 -9.70 -10.82 14.65
C LEU A 365 -8.44 -10.51 13.81
N GLU A 366 -7.67 -11.53 13.43
CA GLU A 366 -6.51 -11.40 12.55
C GLU A 366 -6.90 -10.73 11.22
N GLN A 367 -7.97 -11.18 10.56
CA GLN A 367 -8.41 -10.58 9.30
C GLN A 367 -8.69 -9.09 9.47
N PHE A 368 -9.42 -8.69 10.51
CA PHE A 368 -9.68 -7.27 10.76
C PHE A 368 -8.38 -6.50 11.02
N LEU A 369 -7.53 -7.00 11.91
CA LEU A 369 -6.27 -6.34 12.29
C LEU A 369 -5.29 -6.19 11.11
N LEU A 370 -5.29 -7.13 10.16
CA LEU A 370 -4.49 -7.03 8.94
C LEU A 370 -5.01 -5.97 7.97
N THR A 371 -6.25 -5.48 8.12
CA THR A 371 -6.75 -4.34 7.33
C THR A 371 -6.24 -2.98 7.83
N LEU A 372 -5.67 -2.93 9.04
CA LEU A 372 -5.19 -1.70 9.67
C LEU A 372 -3.85 -1.25 9.06
N ILE A 373 -3.88 -0.75 7.83
CA ILE A 373 -2.70 -0.31 7.09
C ILE A 373 -2.58 1.22 7.14
N SER A 374 -1.49 1.72 7.72
CA SER A 374 -1.12 3.13 7.76
C SER A 374 0.03 3.39 6.79
N GLN A 375 -0.26 4.10 5.71
CA GLN A 375 0.62 4.22 4.52
C GLN A 375 0.48 5.55 3.77
N ASP A 376 -0.31 6.50 4.28
CA ASP A 376 -0.56 7.81 3.66
C ASP A 376 -0.18 8.97 4.58
N SER A 377 0.93 8.84 5.31
CA SER A 377 1.46 9.93 6.13
C SER A 377 1.98 11.10 5.26
N LYS A 378 2.26 12.26 5.87
CA LYS A 378 2.91 13.38 5.15
C LYS A 378 4.25 12.94 4.56
N TYR A 379 5.03 12.12 5.28
CA TYR A 379 6.25 11.52 4.77
C TYR A 379 6.00 10.68 3.51
N ASP A 380 4.95 9.85 3.50
CA ASP A 380 4.60 9.02 2.34
C ASP A 380 4.17 9.87 1.14
N ARG A 381 3.39 10.93 1.37
CA ARG A 381 3.01 11.89 0.33
C ARG A 381 4.23 12.64 -0.22
N ALA A 382 5.15 13.05 0.64
CA ALA A 382 6.37 13.72 0.22
C ALA A 382 7.29 12.81 -0.59
N ALA A 383 7.43 11.55 -0.18
CA ALA A 383 8.19 10.56 -0.94
C ALA A 383 7.57 10.25 -2.32
N ARG A 384 6.26 10.43 -2.47
CA ARG A 384 5.55 10.37 -3.75
C ARG A 384 5.57 11.69 -4.53
N LYS A 385 6.20 12.73 -3.99
CA LYS A 385 6.25 14.10 -4.56
C LYS A 385 4.86 14.73 -4.74
N VAL A 386 3.89 14.35 -3.91
CA VAL A 386 2.53 14.94 -3.88
C VAL A 386 2.31 15.83 -2.64
N ALA A 387 3.33 15.96 -1.80
CA ALA A 387 3.46 16.95 -0.74
C ALA A 387 4.93 17.34 -0.61
N GLU A 388 5.22 18.40 0.14
CA GLU A 388 6.59 18.79 0.48
C GLU A 388 6.81 18.76 1.99
N LEU A 389 8.00 18.30 2.39
CA LEU A 389 8.47 18.46 3.75
C LEU A 389 8.94 19.90 3.95
N THR A 390 8.70 20.47 5.14
CA THR A 390 9.29 21.75 5.53
C THR A 390 10.80 21.60 5.71
N GLU A 391 11.53 22.72 5.73
CA GLU A 391 12.99 22.67 5.96
C GLU A 391 13.36 22.04 7.31
N SER A 392 12.53 22.23 8.35
CA SER A 392 12.73 21.57 9.65
C SER A 392 12.54 20.06 9.56
N GLU A 393 11.49 19.61 8.89
CA GLU A 393 11.22 18.18 8.66
C GLU A 393 12.31 17.52 7.80
N LYS A 394 12.85 18.22 6.79
CA LYS A 394 13.98 17.75 5.98
C LYS A 394 15.25 17.60 6.81
N ARG A 395 15.58 18.58 7.66
CA ARG A 395 16.72 18.48 8.59
C ARG A 395 16.53 17.35 9.59
N GLY A 396 15.32 17.17 10.11
CA GLY A 396 14.97 16.05 10.98
C GLY A 396 15.16 14.69 10.31
N LEU A 397 14.67 14.53 9.08
CA LEU A 397 14.90 13.34 8.27
C LEU A 397 16.40 13.09 8.06
N GLN A 398 17.17 14.14 7.72
CA GLN A 398 18.62 14.02 7.56
C GLN A 398 19.29 13.54 8.85
N LEU A 399 18.96 14.12 10.00
CA LEU A 399 19.48 13.67 11.30
C LEU A 399 19.13 12.20 11.53
N PHE A 400 17.88 11.81 11.28
CA PHE A 400 17.37 10.45 11.50
C PHE A 400 18.14 9.37 10.71
N VAL A 401 18.47 9.66 9.44
CA VAL A 401 19.13 8.71 8.52
C VAL A 401 20.66 8.85 8.46
N THR A 402 21.25 9.75 9.24
CA THR A 402 22.70 9.99 9.23
C THR A 402 23.36 9.35 10.43
N GLU A 403 24.58 8.85 10.20
CA GLU A 403 25.40 8.28 11.26
C GLU A 403 25.84 9.36 12.28
N PHE A 404 25.87 9.03 13.58
CA PHE A 404 26.61 9.83 14.56
C PHE A 404 28.09 9.40 14.55
N ASP A 405 28.91 10.08 13.75
CA ASP A 405 30.35 9.86 13.70
C ASP A 405 31.12 11.19 13.58
N PRO A 406 31.36 11.87 14.72
CA PRO A 406 32.11 13.12 14.73
C PRO A 406 33.54 12.99 14.19
N LYS A 407 34.16 11.79 14.24
CA LYS A 407 35.51 11.58 13.71
C LYS A 407 35.54 11.68 12.18
N ARG A 408 34.42 11.36 11.52
CA ARG A 408 34.23 11.50 10.07
C ARG A 408 33.49 12.79 9.69
N GLY A 409 33.23 13.68 10.66
CA GLY A 409 32.47 14.91 10.44
C GLY A 409 30.97 14.69 10.21
N LEU A 410 30.45 13.51 10.56
CA LEU A 410 29.02 13.20 10.47
C LEU A 410 28.34 13.52 11.79
N ARG A 411 27.23 14.26 11.71
CA ARG A 411 26.43 14.68 12.87
C ARG A 411 24.97 14.29 12.67
N GLY A 412 24.69 12.99 12.77
CA GLY A 412 23.35 12.42 12.73
C GLY A 412 22.86 11.92 14.10
N ALA A 413 21.74 11.20 14.09
CA ALA A 413 21.09 10.66 15.29
C ALA A 413 21.03 9.12 15.33
N ASP A 414 21.56 8.42 14.31
CA ASP A 414 21.66 6.95 14.26
C ASP A 414 20.33 6.16 14.34
N CYS A 415 19.18 6.84 14.22
CA CYS A 415 17.86 6.22 14.42
C CYS A 415 17.56 5.09 13.41
N PHE A 416 18.04 5.22 12.17
CA PHE A 416 17.71 4.32 11.06
C PHE A 416 18.20 2.88 11.22
N HIS A 417 19.20 2.63 12.10
CA HIS A 417 19.70 1.28 12.37
C HIS A 417 18.62 0.37 12.96
N CYS A 418 17.80 0.93 13.86
CA CYS A 418 16.70 0.22 14.51
C CYS A 418 15.34 0.52 13.84
N HIS A 419 15.14 1.75 13.39
CA HIS A 419 13.87 2.24 12.82
C HIS A 419 14.00 2.52 11.31
N GLY A 420 14.52 1.54 10.57
CA GLY A 420 14.78 1.66 9.14
C GLY A 420 13.61 1.26 8.23
N GLY A 421 13.86 1.37 6.92
CA GLY A 421 12.93 0.94 5.87
C GLY A 421 11.66 1.80 5.79
N THR A 422 10.73 1.40 4.92
CA THR A 422 9.49 2.15 4.69
C THR A 422 8.49 2.02 5.84
N LEU A 423 8.66 1.05 6.75
CA LEU A 423 7.83 0.86 7.92
C LEU A 423 8.40 1.49 9.21
N PHE A 424 9.61 2.07 9.15
CA PHE A 424 10.30 2.63 10.32
C PHE A 424 10.41 1.65 11.49
N VAL A 425 10.71 0.40 11.18
CA VAL A 425 10.72 -0.72 12.12
C VAL A 425 11.78 -1.73 11.71
N SER A 426 12.32 -2.44 12.68
CA SER A 426 13.12 -3.64 12.45
C SER A 426 12.48 -4.84 13.14
N SER A 427 12.84 -6.05 12.73
CA SER A 427 12.44 -7.30 13.41
C SER A 427 13.26 -7.59 14.67
N GLN A 428 14.09 -6.65 15.11
CA GLN A 428 15.03 -6.82 16.20
C GLN A 428 14.39 -6.57 17.57
N PHE A 429 15.03 -7.14 18.58
CA PHE A 429 14.81 -6.81 19.98
C PHE A 429 16.06 -6.09 20.48
N ALA A 430 15.90 -4.91 21.06
CA ALA A 430 16.99 -4.07 21.49
C ALA A 430 16.77 -3.57 22.92
N ASN A 431 17.87 -3.39 23.65
CA ASN A 431 17.87 -2.65 24.90
C ASN A 431 18.31 -1.22 24.55
N ASN A 432 17.42 -0.25 24.76
CA ASN A 432 17.68 1.15 24.45
C ASN A 432 18.29 1.95 25.61
N GLY A 433 18.75 1.26 26.66
CA GLY A 433 19.42 1.87 27.81
C GLY A 433 18.47 2.59 28.76
N LEU A 434 17.20 2.20 28.83
CA LEU A 434 16.32 2.60 29.93
C LEU A 434 16.79 1.97 31.25
N ASP A 435 16.60 2.70 32.36
CA ASP A 435 16.70 2.12 33.70
C ASP A 435 15.73 0.93 33.79
N LEU A 436 16.24 -0.29 33.94
CA LEU A 436 15.44 -1.52 33.98
C LEU A 436 14.72 -1.63 35.33
N ALA A 437 13.39 -1.77 35.28
CA ALA A 437 12.63 -2.17 36.46
C ALA A 437 13.11 -3.57 36.93
N PRO A 438 13.19 -3.84 38.24
CA PRO A 438 13.71 -5.12 38.74
C PRO A 438 12.93 -6.35 38.24
N ASP A 439 11.65 -6.15 37.93
CA ASP A 439 10.66 -7.18 37.61
C ASP A 439 10.35 -7.35 36.11
N ASP A 440 10.66 -6.36 35.26
CA ASP A 440 10.54 -6.50 33.80
C ASP A 440 11.90 -6.75 33.15
N ILE A 441 12.23 -8.03 33.00
CA ILE A 441 13.46 -8.49 32.34
C ILE A 441 13.35 -8.54 30.81
N GLY A 442 12.22 -8.09 30.25
CA GLY A 442 11.95 -8.02 28.81
C GLY A 442 11.98 -9.39 28.14
N ARG A 443 12.61 -9.47 26.97
CA ARG A 443 12.71 -10.69 26.15
C ARG A 443 13.34 -11.89 26.87
N MET A 444 14.24 -11.67 27.84
CA MET A 444 14.79 -12.75 28.65
C MET A 444 13.70 -13.58 29.35
N ALA A 445 12.55 -12.99 29.68
CA ALA A 445 11.42 -13.72 30.26
C ALA A 445 10.92 -14.84 29.32
N VAL A 446 11.04 -14.63 28.01
CA VAL A 446 10.63 -15.55 26.95
C VAL A 446 11.78 -16.51 26.59
N THR A 447 12.97 -15.98 26.30
CA THR A 447 14.09 -16.77 25.75
C THR A 447 14.93 -17.49 26.80
N LYS A 448 14.84 -17.05 28.06
CA LYS A 448 15.71 -17.47 29.18
C LYS A 448 17.21 -17.19 28.96
N ASN A 449 17.56 -16.45 27.92
CA ASN A 449 18.94 -16.05 27.63
C ASN A 449 19.29 -14.76 28.36
N ALA A 450 20.33 -14.77 29.20
CA ALA A 450 20.81 -13.59 29.92
C ALA A 450 21.20 -12.44 28.97
N GLY A 451 21.67 -12.75 27.76
CA GLY A 451 21.99 -11.76 26.74
C GLY A 451 20.79 -10.99 26.20
N ASP A 452 19.55 -11.43 26.48
CA ASP A 452 18.31 -10.75 26.09
C ASP A 452 17.68 -9.93 27.22
N ARG A 453 18.37 -9.81 28.36
CA ARG A 453 17.88 -9.03 29.50
C ARG A 453 17.66 -7.58 29.09
N GLY A 454 16.45 -7.07 29.33
CA GLY A 454 16.10 -5.69 29.04
C GLY A 454 15.90 -5.37 27.56
N LYS A 455 15.92 -6.39 26.68
CA LYS A 455 15.59 -6.18 25.27
C LYS A 455 14.09 -6.21 25.06
N PHE A 456 13.60 -5.28 24.25
CA PHE A 456 12.22 -5.21 23.81
C PHE A 456 12.15 -5.06 22.30
N LYS A 457 11.02 -5.44 21.72
CA LYS A 457 10.72 -5.27 20.30
C LYS A 457 10.87 -3.80 19.94
N VAL A 458 11.63 -3.52 18.89
CA VAL A 458 11.72 -2.18 18.32
C VAL A 458 10.37 -1.84 17.65
N PRO A 459 9.61 -0.84 18.12
CA PRO A 459 8.31 -0.51 17.53
C PRO A 459 8.46 0.27 16.22
N SER A 460 7.43 0.22 15.38
CA SER A 460 7.32 1.13 14.24
C SER A 460 7.15 2.57 14.72
N LEU A 461 7.82 3.52 14.07
CA LEU A 461 7.62 4.96 14.34
C LEU A 461 6.49 5.60 13.53
N ARG A 462 5.82 4.85 12.64
CA ARG A 462 4.57 5.32 12.03
C ARG A 462 3.55 5.67 13.10
N ASN A 463 2.82 6.77 12.93
CA ASN A 463 1.85 7.31 13.90
C ASN A 463 2.41 7.58 15.31
N VAL A 464 3.73 7.64 15.51
CA VAL A 464 4.30 7.78 16.86
C VAL A 464 3.78 9.03 17.59
N ALA A 465 3.50 10.12 16.87
CA ALA A 465 2.94 11.34 17.46
C ALA A 465 1.54 11.17 18.10
N LEU A 466 0.82 10.10 17.78
CA LEU A 466 -0.53 9.82 18.30
C LEU A 466 -0.55 8.80 19.45
N THR A 467 0.59 8.21 19.78
CA THR A 467 0.67 6.98 20.59
C THR A 467 1.36 7.19 21.93
N ALA A 468 1.32 8.42 22.46
CA ALA A 468 1.79 8.70 23.81
C ALA A 468 0.92 7.95 24.85
N PRO A 469 1.50 7.56 26.01
CA PRO A 469 2.89 7.74 26.41
C PRO A 469 3.84 6.68 25.80
N TYR A 470 5.14 6.93 25.86
CA TYR A 470 6.16 6.18 25.11
C TYR A 470 6.96 5.19 25.96
N MET A 471 7.61 4.27 25.25
CA MET A 471 8.35 3.11 25.76
C MET A 471 7.45 1.98 26.26
N HIS A 472 8.04 0.80 26.49
CA HIS A 472 7.31 -0.36 27.00
C HIS A 472 6.63 -0.11 28.35
N ASP A 473 7.14 0.83 29.15
CA ASP A 473 6.61 1.17 30.45
C ASP A 473 5.91 2.53 30.50
N GLY A 474 5.70 3.19 29.36
CA GLY A 474 4.96 4.45 29.24
C GLY A 474 5.51 5.61 30.06
N ARG A 475 6.83 5.66 30.32
CA ARG A 475 7.42 6.66 31.24
C ARG A 475 7.55 8.07 30.65
N PHE A 476 7.57 8.20 29.33
CA PHE A 476 7.71 9.49 28.65
C PHE A 476 6.36 9.94 28.11
N ALA A 477 5.96 11.17 28.42
CA ALA A 477 4.72 11.78 27.97
C ALA A 477 4.86 12.41 26.56
N THR A 478 6.06 12.83 26.16
CA THR A 478 6.27 13.55 24.89
C THR A 478 7.42 12.99 24.04
N LEU A 479 7.41 13.29 22.73
CA LEU A 479 8.50 12.90 21.83
C LEU A 479 9.81 13.61 22.18
N GLU A 480 9.75 14.82 22.73
CA GLU A 480 10.91 15.55 23.20
C GLU A 480 11.63 14.81 24.33
N GLU A 481 10.90 14.21 25.28
CA GLU A 481 11.48 13.38 26.33
C GLU A 481 12.11 12.09 25.76
N VAL A 482 11.49 11.49 24.74
CA VAL A 482 12.06 10.35 24.01
C VAL A 482 13.36 10.74 23.32
N VAL A 483 13.39 11.86 22.62
CA VAL A 483 14.59 12.36 21.93
C VAL A 483 15.67 12.76 22.95
N GLU A 484 15.28 13.31 24.11
CA GLU A 484 16.23 13.60 25.20
C GLU A 484 16.87 12.32 25.74
N HIS A 485 16.10 11.24 25.92
CA HIS A 485 16.63 9.94 26.32
C HIS A 485 17.74 9.47 25.38
N TYR A 486 17.52 9.50 24.06
CA TYR A 486 18.54 9.12 23.09
C TYR A 486 19.68 10.15 22.98
N SER A 487 19.45 11.42 23.32
CA SER A 487 20.48 12.46 23.29
C SER A 487 21.47 12.36 24.45
N SER A 488 20.99 12.05 25.66
CA SER A 488 21.79 12.11 26.90
C SER A 488 21.40 11.11 28.00
N GLY A 489 20.22 10.49 27.92
CA GLY A 489 19.65 9.64 28.97
C GLY A 489 20.00 8.15 28.90
N VAL A 490 20.61 7.67 27.80
CA VAL A 490 20.96 6.25 27.62
C VAL A 490 21.89 5.75 28.73
N ARG A 491 21.45 4.71 29.46
CA ARG A 491 22.28 4.01 30.45
C ARG A 491 23.07 2.86 29.85
N ARG A 492 24.30 2.68 30.35
CA ARG A 492 25.14 1.54 30.03
C ARG A 492 24.69 0.29 30.77
N SER A 493 24.73 -0.83 30.07
CA SER A 493 24.53 -2.18 30.60
C SER A 493 25.16 -3.20 29.65
N ASP A 494 25.39 -4.42 30.12
CA ASP A 494 26.02 -5.49 29.34
C ASP A 494 25.20 -5.91 28.11
N THR A 495 23.90 -5.60 28.08
CA THR A 495 22.99 -5.94 26.99
C THR A 495 22.56 -4.74 26.16
N LEU A 496 23.12 -3.53 26.42
CA LEU A 496 22.83 -2.32 25.66
C LEU A 496 23.08 -2.56 24.16
N ASP A 497 22.18 -2.07 23.30
CA ASP A 497 22.34 -2.23 21.86
C ASP A 497 23.68 -1.66 21.38
N PRO A 498 24.47 -2.39 20.57
CA PRO A 498 25.76 -1.91 20.08
C PRO A 498 25.70 -0.57 19.33
N ASN A 499 24.59 -0.26 18.67
CA ASN A 499 24.42 1.01 17.96
C ASN A 499 24.28 2.20 18.91
N LEU A 500 23.90 1.98 20.17
CA LEU A 500 23.91 2.98 21.23
C LEU A 500 25.20 2.91 22.03
N ALA A 501 25.74 1.71 22.24
CA ALA A 501 26.96 1.51 23.01
C ALA A 501 28.20 2.14 22.35
N LYS A 502 28.20 2.34 21.03
CA LYS A 502 29.29 3.02 20.31
C LYS A 502 29.40 4.53 20.59
N HIS A 503 28.34 5.16 21.11
CA HIS A 503 28.31 6.59 21.38
C HIS A 503 29.15 6.95 22.63
N PRO A 504 29.44 8.24 22.89
CA PRO A 504 30.00 8.67 24.18
C PRO A 504 29.10 8.27 25.36
N GLU A 505 29.66 8.15 26.57
CA GLU A 505 28.88 7.88 27.79
C GLU A 505 27.89 9.00 28.11
N THR A 506 28.21 10.23 27.71
CA THR A 506 27.32 11.39 27.83
C THR A 506 26.24 11.43 26.75
N GLY A 507 26.20 10.47 25.81
CA GLY A 507 25.28 10.46 24.67
C GLY A 507 25.76 11.33 23.50
N ILE A 508 24.88 11.53 22.52
CA ILE A 508 25.19 12.22 21.25
C ILE A 508 25.03 13.74 21.30
N GLN A 509 24.46 14.27 22.40
CA GLN A 509 24.41 15.72 22.69
C GLN A 509 23.81 16.55 21.53
N LEU A 510 22.58 16.23 21.16
CA LEU A 510 21.80 17.01 20.19
C LEU A 510 21.50 18.41 20.75
N SER A 511 21.64 19.42 19.90
CA SER A 511 21.21 20.78 20.19
C SER A 511 19.69 20.89 20.24
N ALA A 512 19.17 21.97 20.84
CA ALA A 512 17.73 22.22 20.90
C ALA A 512 17.07 22.22 19.50
N GLN A 513 17.76 22.78 18.49
CA GLN A 513 17.25 22.80 17.12
C GLN A 513 17.23 21.40 16.49
N GLU A 514 18.26 20.59 16.69
CA GLU A 514 18.31 19.21 16.18
C GLU A 514 17.21 18.34 16.81
N LYS A 515 16.95 18.52 18.11
CA LYS A 515 15.85 17.83 18.80
C LYS A 515 14.50 18.24 18.22
N ALA A 516 14.26 19.54 18.04
CA ALA A 516 13.03 20.05 17.44
C ALA A 516 12.83 19.58 15.99
N ASP A 517 13.90 19.55 15.18
CA ASP A 517 13.87 19.07 13.80
C ASP A 517 13.53 17.57 13.75
N LEU A 518 14.11 16.74 14.63
CA LEU A 518 13.76 15.31 14.75
C LEU A 518 12.29 15.13 15.10
N VAL A 519 11.77 15.85 16.10
CA VAL A 519 10.35 15.78 16.47
C VAL A 519 9.46 16.22 15.31
N ALA A 520 9.83 17.30 14.59
CA ALA A 520 9.12 17.74 13.39
C ALA A 520 9.06 16.63 12.34
N PHE A 521 10.17 15.92 12.10
CA PHE A 521 10.19 14.77 11.21
C PHE A 521 9.31 13.61 11.70
N LEU A 522 9.38 13.23 12.98
CA LEU A 522 8.54 12.15 13.54
C LEU A 522 7.05 12.45 13.39
N ASN A 523 6.64 13.72 13.51
CA ASN A 523 5.26 14.14 13.27
C ASN A 523 4.80 13.90 11.82
N THR A 524 5.72 13.90 10.85
CA THR A 524 5.39 13.62 9.44
C THR A 524 5.01 12.15 9.19
N LEU A 525 5.32 11.26 10.14
CA LEU A 525 4.99 9.83 10.09
C LEU A 525 3.56 9.52 10.51
N THR A 526 2.78 10.55 10.86
CA THR A 526 1.36 10.45 11.22
C THR A 526 0.48 10.36 9.98
N ASP A 527 -0.36 9.34 9.93
CA ASP A 527 -1.38 9.13 8.93
C ASP A 527 -2.75 9.55 9.50
N GLU A 528 -3.13 10.80 9.26
CA GLU A 528 -4.42 11.33 9.74
C GLU A 528 -5.62 10.66 9.06
N ALA A 529 -5.44 10.15 7.83
CA ALA A 529 -6.50 9.45 7.12
C ALA A 529 -6.76 8.06 7.74
N PHE A 530 -5.72 7.40 8.26
CA PHE A 530 -5.84 6.14 8.99
C PHE A 530 -6.80 6.26 10.19
N THR A 531 -6.59 7.25 11.07
CA THR A 531 -7.45 7.42 12.26
C THR A 531 -8.86 7.87 11.90
N GLN A 532 -9.05 8.69 10.87
CA GLN A 532 -10.38 9.11 10.41
C GLN A 532 -11.16 7.98 9.73
N THR A 533 -10.51 7.22 8.85
CA THR A 533 -11.13 6.11 8.12
C THR A 533 -11.48 4.98 9.08
N ALA A 534 -10.56 4.63 9.97
CA ALA A 534 -10.82 3.63 10.99
C ALA A 534 -11.94 4.06 11.95
N THR A 535 -12.06 5.36 12.29
CA THR A 535 -13.20 5.87 13.07
C THR A 535 -14.54 5.68 12.34
N LYS A 536 -14.59 5.94 11.03
CA LYS A 536 -15.81 5.70 10.22
C LYS A 536 -16.17 4.21 10.13
N THR A 537 -15.15 3.34 10.07
CA THR A 537 -15.33 1.88 10.09
C THR A 537 -15.76 1.38 11.46
N ALA A 538 -15.31 2.00 12.55
CA ALA A 538 -15.71 1.64 13.91
C ALA A 538 -17.15 2.11 14.25
N ALA A 539 -17.62 3.22 13.67
CA ALA A 539 -18.94 3.79 13.93
C ALA A 539 -20.11 3.16 13.14
N ARG A 540 -19.81 2.32 12.15
CA ARG A 540 -20.81 1.52 11.39
C ARG A 540 -20.97 0.14 12.01
#